data_AF-A0A090YLP4-F1
#
_entry.id   AF-A0A090YLP4-F1
#
_cell.length_a   1.000
_cell.length_b   1.000
_cell.length_c   1.000
_cell.angle_alpha   90.00
_cell.angle_beta   90.00
_cell.angle_gamma   90.00
#
_symmetry.space_group_name_H-M   'P 1'
#
loop_
_entity.id
_entity.type
_entity.pdbx_description
1 polymer ?
#
loop_
_entity_poly.entity_id
_entity_poly.type
_entity_poly.pdbx_seq_one_letter_code
_entity_poly.pdbx_strand_id
1 'polypeptide(L)'
;MPIPFMREDARQSVSTSFESYVNKRSHFDFTPCLVHGDFGMTNILYSSVKKEISGVIDFGGVSIGDPAYDFAGILASYGLVGKEMGLYVGDGYGLGGTIKFED
;
A
#
# COMPACT_ATOMS: atom_id res chain seq x y z
N MET A 1 15.84 -10.68 -14.12
CA MET A 1 15.90 -12.02 -13.48
C MET A 1 14.80 -12.88 -14.09
N PRO A 2 15.08 -13.99 -14.79
CA PRO A 2 14.01 -14.81 -15.36
C PRO A 2 13.23 -15.50 -14.24
N ILE A 3 11.90 -15.32 -14.22
CA ILE A 3 10.99 -16.01 -13.30
C ILE A 3 10.49 -17.25 -14.07
N PRO A 4 11.11 -18.43 -13.88
CA PRO A 4 11.01 -19.55 -14.82
C PRO A 4 9.61 -20.17 -14.92
N PHE A 5 8.74 -19.94 -13.94
CA PHE A 5 7.38 -20.47 -13.90
C PHE A 5 6.31 -19.48 -14.37
N MET A 6 6.71 -18.28 -14.78
CA MET A 6 5.80 -17.25 -15.25
C MET A 6 5.63 -17.36 -16.77
N ARG A 7 4.39 -17.21 -17.26
CA ARG A 7 4.10 -17.15 -18.70
C ARG A 7 4.91 -16.04 -19.37
N GLU A 8 5.24 -16.20 -20.64
CA GLU A 8 6.11 -15.25 -21.37
C GLU A 8 5.54 -13.83 -21.39
N ASP A 9 4.24 -13.69 -21.63
CA ASP A 9 3.51 -12.41 -21.61
C ASP A 9 3.61 -11.71 -20.24
N ALA A 10 3.42 -12.49 -19.17
CA ALA A 10 3.52 -11.99 -17.80
C ALA A 10 4.97 -11.60 -17.46
N ARG A 11 5.97 -12.37 -17.89
CA ARG A 11 7.39 -12.01 -17.70
C ARG A 11 7.71 -10.68 -18.36
N GLN A 12 7.25 -10.48 -19.58
CA GLN A 12 7.47 -9.22 -20.30
C GLN A 12 6.77 -8.05 -19.58
N SER A 13 5.51 -8.22 -19.19
CA SER A 13 4.74 -7.20 -18.47
C SER A 13 5.37 -6.79 -17.14
N VAL A 14 5.75 -7.78 -16.32
CA VAL A 14 6.42 -7.56 -15.02
C VAL A 14 7.76 -6.88 -15.22
N SER A 15 8.57 -7.32 -16.19
CA SER A 15 9.87 -6.71 -16.47
C SER A 15 9.71 -5.26 -16.90
N THR A 16 8.81 -4.96 -17.84
CA THR A 16 8.54 -3.59 -18.28
C THR A 16 8.10 -2.69 -17.12
N SER A 17 7.20 -3.18 -16.27
CA SER A 17 6.67 -2.42 -15.14
C SER A 17 7.75 -2.15 -14.08
N PHE A 18 8.53 -3.18 -13.74
CA PHE A 18 9.64 -3.08 -12.78
C PHE A 18 10.72 -2.12 -13.27
N GLU A 19 11.18 -2.29 -14.51
CA GLU A 19 12.20 -1.43 -15.12
C GLU A 19 11.73 0.02 -15.22
N SER A 20 10.47 0.25 -15.61
CA SER A 20 9.91 1.61 -15.66
C SER A 20 9.88 2.28 -14.28
N TYR A 21 9.64 1.52 -13.23
CA TYR A 21 9.61 2.03 -11.87
C TYR A 21 11.01 2.30 -11.32
N VAL A 22 11.92 1.31 -11.38
CA VAL A 22 13.25 1.38 -10.76
C VAL A 22 14.16 2.42 -11.42
N ASN A 23 13.99 2.67 -12.73
CA ASN A 23 14.79 3.64 -13.46
C ASN A 23 14.39 5.10 -13.19
N LYS A 24 13.26 5.34 -12.50
CA LYS A 24 12.82 6.69 -12.14
C LYS A 24 13.23 7.03 -10.71
N ARG A 25 14.37 7.72 -10.59
CA ARG A 25 15.00 8.17 -9.32
C ARG A 25 14.02 8.86 -8.35
N SER A 26 13.08 9.64 -8.87
CA SER A 26 12.10 10.36 -8.04
C SER A 26 11.15 9.44 -7.28
N HIS A 27 11.02 8.17 -7.66
CA HIS A 27 10.25 7.18 -6.88
C HIS A 27 10.94 6.81 -5.55
N PHE A 28 12.23 7.14 -5.41
CA PHE A 28 13.01 6.88 -4.19
C PHE A 28 13.21 8.17 -3.36
N ASP A 29 12.53 9.26 -3.73
CA ASP A 29 12.50 10.51 -2.96
C ASP A 29 11.30 10.47 -2.01
N PHE A 30 11.52 9.88 -0.83
CA PHE A 30 10.52 9.79 0.23
C PHE A 30 11.18 10.02 1.59
N THR A 31 10.39 10.47 2.56
CA THR A 31 10.82 10.52 3.96
C THR A 31 10.54 9.16 4.59
N PRO A 32 11.56 8.40 5.03
CA PRO A 32 11.33 7.11 5.66
C PRO A 32 10.51 7.25 6.94
N CYS A 33 9.56 6.35 7.15
CA CYS A 33 8.78 6.27 8.38
C CYS A 33 8.63 4.83 8.85
N LEU A 34 8.03 4.66 10.01
CA LEU A 34 7.61 3.34 10.46
C LEU A 34 6.53 2.81 9.51
N VAL A 35 6.74 1.64 8.95
CA VAL A 35 5.77 0.90 8.14
C VAL A 35 5.37 -0.37 8.86
N HIS A 36 4.11 -0.78 8.71
CA HIS A 36 3.58 -2.04 9.21
C HIS A 36 4.19 -3.22 8.46
N GLY A 37 4.39 -3.09 7.16
CA GLY A 37 4.99 -4.12 6.30
C GLY A 37 4.01 -5.20 5.82
N ASP A 38 2.76 -5.13 6.25
CA ASP A 38 1.66 -6.00 5.79
C ASP A 38 0.30 -5.33 6.06
N PHE A 39 0.13 -4.07 5.64
CA PHE A 39 -1.04 -3.26 5.99
C PHE A 39 -2.25 -3.53 5.08
N GLY A 40 -2.65 -4.80 4.97
CA GLY A 40 -3.81 -5.26 4.21
C GLY A 40 -5.09 -5.40 5.04
N MET A 41 -6.23 -5.67 4.38
CA MET A 41 -7.56 -5.81 5.00
C MET A 41 -7.58 -6.81 6.17
N THR A 42 -6.81 -7.90 6.09
CA THR A 42 -6.80 -8.96 7.10
C THR A 42 -6.19 -8.52 8.43
N ASN A 43 -5.44 -7.41 8.43
CA ASN A 43 -4.72 -6.89 9.59
C ASN A 43 -5.37 -5.63 10.19
N ILE A 44 -6.53 -5.22 9.65
CA ILE A 44 -7.35 -4.10 10.15
C ILE A 44 -8.63 -4.66 10.75
N LEU A 45 -8.83 -4.46 12.05
CA LEU A 45 -10.03 -4.90 12.75
C LEU A 45 -11.11 -3.83 12.66
N TYR A 46 -12.34 -4.23 12.28
CA TYR A 46 -13.50 -3.34 12.24
C TYR A 46 -14.54 -3.74 13.29
N SER A 47 -15.04 -2.75 14.03
CA SER A 47 -16.19 -2.92 14.93
C SER A 47 -17.48 -2.54 14.21
N SER A 48 -18.32 -3.52 13.90
CA SER A 48 -19.65 -3.26 13.33
C SER A 48 -20.59 -2.52 14.27
N VAL A 49 -20.42 -2.69 15.58
CA VAL A 49 -21.24 -2.00 16.61
C VAL A 49 -20.92 -0.51 16.65
N LYS A 50 -19.63 -0.17 16.64
CA LYS A 50 -19.16 1.22 16.72
C LYS A 50 -19.02 1.90 15.36
N LYS A 51 -19.12 1.13 14.28
CA LYS A 51 -18.85 1.56 12.90
C LYS A 51 -17.47 2.22 12.73
N GLU A 52 -16.44 1.65 13.33
CA GLU A 52 -15.08 2.19 13.28
C GLU A 52 -14.00 1.10 13.25
N ILE A 53 -12.80 1.46 12.81
CA ILE A 53 -11.61 0.61 12.97
C ILE A 53 -11.30 0.48 14.47
N SER A 54 -11.25 -0.74 14.97
CA SER A 54 -11.04 -1.05 16.38
C SER A 54 -9.60 -1.43 16.73
N GLY A 55 -8.76 -1.72 15.73
CA GLY A 55 -7.36 -2.04 15.94
C GLY A 55 -6.61 -2.45 14.67
N VAL A 56 -5.31 -2.58 14.82
CA VAL A 56 -4.36 -3.11 13.83
C VAL A 56 -3.57 -4.23 14.49
N ILE A 57 -3.30 -5.31 13.76
CA ILE A 57 -2.61 -6.50 14.26
C ILE A 57 -1.54 -6.99 13.28
N ASP A 58 -0.71 -7.94 13.74
CA ASP A 58 0.35 -8.58 12.94
C ASP A 58 1.49 -7.66 12.49
N PHE A 59 2.13 -7.01 13.46
CA PHE A 59 3.29 -6.14 13.29
C PHE A 59 4.61 -6.90 13.02
N GLY A 60 4.57 -8.16 12.57
CA GLY A 60 5.76 -8.97 12.31
C GLY A 60 6.65 -8.41 11.19
N GLY A 61 6.07 -7.65 10.27
CA GLY A 61 6.75 -7.01 9.13
C GLY A 61 7.28 -5.59 9.38
N VAL A 62 7.18 -5.09 10.61
CA VAL A 62 7.49 -3.67 10.89
C VAL A 62 8.93 -3.31 10.55
N SER A 63 9.10 -2.19 9.86
CA SER A 63 10.42 -1.64 9.54
C SER A 63 10.38 -0.11 9.37
N ILE A 64 11.55 0.52 9.21
CA ILE A 64 11.64 1.89 8.72
C ILE A 64 11.80 1.83 7.19
N GLY A 65 10.88 2.44 6.45
CA GLY A 65 10.85 2.29 4.99
C GLY A 65 9.95 3.30 4.29
N ASP A 66 9.63 2.98 3.04
CA ASP A 66 8.76 3.78 2.19
C ASP A 66 7.28 3.64 2.63
N PRO A 67 6.60 4.71 3.05
CA PRO A 67 5.17 4.67 3.40
C PRO A 67 4.28 4.12 2.28
N ALA A 68 4.68 4.26 1.01
CA ALA A 68 3.92 3.74 -0.13
C ALA A 68 3.71 2.22 -0.06
N TYR A 69 4.57 1.49 0.66
CA TYR A 69 4.44 0.05 0.82
C TYR A 69 3.17 -0.36 1.59
N ASP A 70 2.85 0.32 2.69
CA ASP A 70 1.62 0.07 3.44
C ASP A 70 0.38 0.50 2.63
N PHE A 71 0.46 1.62 1.90
CA PHE A 71 -0.62 2.03 0.99
C PHE A 71 -0.89 1.01 -0.11
N ALA A 72 0.15 0.41 -0.68
CA ALA A 72 0.01 -0.67 -1.66
C ALA A 72 -0.75 -1.87 -1.07
N GLY A 73 -0.51 -2.22 0.20
CA GLY A 73 -1.25 -3.25 0.92
C GLY A 73 -2.75 -2.96 1.02
N ILE A 74 -3.12 -1.73 1.36
CA ILE A 74 -4.53 -1.30 1.40
C ILE A 74 -5.15 -1.35 0.00
N LEU A 75 -4.50 -0.76 -1.00
CA LEU A 75 -4.97 -0.71 -2.39
C LEU A 75 -5.16 -2.11 -2.98
N ALA A 76 -4.25 -3.03 -2.71
CA ALA A 76 -4.35 -4.42 -3.17
C ALA A 76 -5.53 -5.16 -2.50
N SER A 77 -5.88 -4.79 -1.27
CA SER A 77 -6.95 -5.43 -0.50
C SER A 77 -8.35 -4.90 -0.84
N TYR A 78 -8.49 -3.58 -1.00
CA TYR A 78 -9.79 -2.92 -1.18
C TYR A 78 -10.03 -2.40 -2.61
N GLY A 79 -9.02 -2.47 -3.49
CA GLY A 79 -9.09 -1.91 -4.84
C GLY A 79 -9.09 -0.38 -4.87
N LEU A 80 -9.40 0.18 -6.04
CA LEU A 80 -9.45 1.64 -6.25
C LEU A 80 -10.59 2.35 -5.50
N VAL A 81 -11.51 1.62 -4.87
CA VAL A 81 -12.50 2.19 -3.94
C VAL A 81 -11.80 2.88 -2.76
N GLY A 82 -10.55 2.49 -2.45
CA GLY A 82 -9.68 3.22 -1.53
C GLY A 82 -9.45 4.71 -1.88
N LYS A 83 -9.59 5.12 -3.15
CA LYS A 83 -9.50 6.54 -3.55
C LYS A 83 -10.70 7.36 -3.08
N GLU A 84 -11.91 6.78 -3.05
CA GLU A 84 -13.12 7.45 -2.53
C GLU A 84 -13.11 7.50 -0.99
N MET A 85 -12.41 6.56 -0.36
CA MET A 85 -12.17 6.45 1.08
C MET A 85 -11.18 7.48 1.67
N GLY A 86 -10.77 8.49 0.88
CA GLY A 86 -9.88 9.57 1.34
C GLY A 86 -8.39 9.22 1.43
N LEU A 87 -7.94 8.13 0.80
CA LEU A 87 -6.51 7.80 0.70
C LEU A 87 -5.86 8.67 -0.38
N TYR A 88 -5.66 9.95 -0.08
CA TYR A 88 -4.89 10.86 -0.91
C TYR A 88 -3.40 10.57 -0.75
N VAL A 89 -2.74 10.17 -1.84
CA VAL A 89 -1.30 10.38 -1.98
C VAL A 89 -1.12 11.86 -2.30
N GLY A 90 -0.87 12.66 -1.28
CA GLY A 90 -0.52 14.07 -1.45
C GLY A 90 0.92 14.18 -1.94
N ASP A 91 1.11 14.95 -3.02
CA ASP A 91 2.40 15.31 -3.62
C ASP A 91 3.19 16.21 -2.65
N GLY A 92 3.70 15.65 -1.56
CA GLY A 92 4.43 16.37 -0.53
C GLY A 92 3.56 17.26 0.37
N TYR A 93 4.00 17.41 1.61
CA TYR A 93 3.46 18.34 2.62
C TYR A 93 2.15 17.94 3.30
N GLY A 94 2.19 16.83 4.03
CA GLY A 94 1.46 16.67 5.29
C GLY A 94 -0.06 16.42 5.21
N LEU A 95 -0.52 15.74 6.26
CA LEU A 95 -1.87 15.62 6.84
C LEU A 95 -2.29 14.16 7.00
N GLY A 96 -2.53 13.78 8.25
CA GLY A 96 -3.07 12.47 8.61
C GLY A 96 -4.42 12.25 7.94
N GLY A 97 -4.49 11.22 7.11
CA GLY A 97 -5.75 10.75 6.53
C GLY A 97 -6.56 10.02 7.59
N THR A 98 -7.81 10.42 7.77
CA THR A 98 -8.80 9.63 8.53
C THR A 98 -9.56 8.76 7.53
N ILE A 99 -9.50 7.44 7.70
CA ILE A 99 -10.30 6.48 6.92
C ILE A 99 -11.75 6.57 7.40
N LYS A 100 -12.68 6.96 6.53
CA LYS A 100 -14.13 6.91 6.80
C LYS A 100 -14.79 6.01 5.77
N PHE A 101 -15.48 4.97 6.25
CA PHE A 101 -16.35 4.13 5.44
C PHE A 101 -17.74 4.79 5.40
N GLU A 102 -18.24 5.14 4.21
CA GLU A 102 -19.63 5.56 4.02
C GLU A 102 -20.53 4.32 3.82
N ASP A 103 -21.82 4.48 4.20
CA ASP A 103 -22.83 3.40 4.31
C ASP A 103 -23.21 2.76 2.96
#